data_AF-A0A929YQG8-F1
#
_entry.id   AF-A0A929YQG8-F1
#
_cell.length_a   1.000
_cell.length_b   1.000
_cell.length_c   1.000
_cell.angle_alpha   90.00
_cell.angle_beta   90.00
_cell.angle_gamma   90.00
#
_symmetry.space_group_name_H-M   'P 1'
#
loop_
_entity.id
_entity.type
_entity.pdbx_description
1 polymer ?
#
loop_
_entity_poly.entity_id
_entity_poly.type
_entity_poly.pdbx_seq_one_letter_code
_entity_poly.pdbx_strand_id
1 'polypeptide(L)'
;MRDYLDIIKRNLLSPIVVVIFLLAGALVYVREYRDAWFISVVIVVNSTIGIIQELRAKRVLRQLELMSAPKARLLRDGNVVEVGYDELKIGDEILIQAGDELPADAKVIESKGLELNESMLTGESASIEKKDGDVVLAATTVLAGEGMALVTAIGDDTKAGAISQVLKRYKPELTPLQLAIWRAIYFLTYGAIVLSLLIAIVYYFSGDNVVVILKTITSA
;
A
#
# COMPACT_ATOMS: atom_id res chain seq x y z
N MET A 1 -3.35 7.35 13.51
CA MET A 1 -4.72 7.87 13.29
C MET A 1 -4.89 8.59 11.96
N ARG A 2 -3.91 9.39 11.47
CA ARG A 2 -3.97 10.06 10.16
C ARG A 2 -4.31 9.10 9.00
N ASP A 3 -3.62 7.98 8.94
CA ASP A 3 -3.86 6.91 7.97
C ASP A 3 -5.30 6.37 7.89
N TYR A 4 -6.01 6.29 9.02
CA TYR A 4 -7.40 5.79 9.04
C TYR A 4 -8.36 6.85 8.48
N LEU A 5 -8.12 8.12 8.81
CA LEU A 5 -8.88 9.25 8.27
C LEU A 5 -8.64 9.40 6.76
N ASP A 6 -7.42 9.14 6.29
CA ASP A 6 -7.09 9.22 4.87
C ASP A 6 -7.82 8.14 4.05
N ILE A 7 -7.96 6.93 4.59
CA ILE A 7 -8.75 5.85 3.98
C ILE A 7 -10.23 6.22 3.87
N ILE A 8 -10.80 6.75 4.97
CA ILE A 8 -12.20 7.16 5.00
C ILE A 8 -12.43 8.30 3.99
N LYS A 9 -11.57 9.32 4.00
CA LYS A 9 -11.65 10.45 3.05
C LYS A 9 -11.53 9.98 1.61
N ARG A 10 -10.57 9.10 1.30
CA ARG A 10 -10.35 8.61 -0.06
C ARG A 10 -11.57 7.83 -0.60
N ASN A 11 -12.21 7.01 0.22
CA ASN A 11 -13.39 6.27 -0.20
C ASN A 11 -14.64 7.16 -0.33
N LEU A 12 -14.86 8.06 0.63
CA LEU A 12 -16.01 8.98 0.60
C LEU A 12 -15.89 10.07 -0.48
N LEU A 13 -14.68 10.57 -0.73
CA LEU A 13 -14.41 11.60 -1.75
C LEU A 13 -13.88 10.98 -3.05
N SER A 14 -14.16 9.69 -3.30
CA SER A 14 -13.82 9.10 -4.59
C SER A 14 -14.62 9.78 -5.72
N PRO A 15 -14.05 9.94 -6.93
CA PRO A 15 -14.73 10.61 -8.04
C PRO A 15 -16.12 10.02 -8.33
N ILE A 16 -16.28 8.70 -8.19
CA ILE A 16 -17.55 8.01 -8.42
C ILE A 16 -18.60 8.41 -7.38
N VAL A 17 -18.23 8.42 -6.09
CA VAL A 17 -19.16 8.81 -5.01
C VAL A 17 -19.60 10.26 -5.18
N VAL A 18 -18.67 11.16 -5.52
CA VAL A 18 -18.97 12.57 -5.79
C VAL A 18 -19.95 12.71 -6.96
N VAL A 19 -19.72 12.02 -8.08
CA VAL A 19 -20.62 12.05 -9.24
C VAL A 19 -22.01 11.51 -8.89
N ILE A 20 -22.10 10.40 -8.13
CA ILE A 20 -23.39 9.83 -7.72
C ILE A 20 -24.15 10.78 -6.80
N PHE A 21 -23.49 11.44 -5.85
CA PHE A 21 -24.16 12.43 -5.00
C PHE A 21 -24.59 13.67 -5.78
N LEU A 22 -23.84 14.10 -6.80
CA LEU A 22 -24.28 15.15 -7.73
C LEU A 22 -25.54 14.73 -8.51
N LEU A 23 -25.58 13.49 -9.01
CA LEU A 23 -26.77 12.93 -9.67
C LEU A 23 -27.96 12.82 -8.72
N ALA A 24 -27.74 12.40 -7.47
CA ALA A 24 -28.79 12.38 -6.45
C ALA A 24 -29.35 13.78 -6.19
N GLY A 25 -28.50 14.80 -6.13
CA GLY A 25 -28.92 16.20 -6.03
C GLY A 25 -29.76 16.66 -7.21
N ALA A 26 -29.37 16.27 -8.44
CA ALA A 26 -30.15 16.57 -9.64
C ALA A 26 -31.53 15.88 -9.62
N LEU A 27 -31.62 14.63 -9.16
CA LEU A 27 -32.89 13.91 -9.02
C LEU A 27 -33.82 14.57 -7.98
N VAL A 28 -33.27 15.05 -6.87
CA VAL A 28 -34.02 15.84 -5.87
C VAL A 28 -34.58 17.12 -6.50
N TYR A 29 -33.80 17.81 -7.34
CA TYR A 29 -34.25 19.01 -8.05
C TYR A 29 -35.44 18.73 -8.99
N VAL A 30 -35.43 17.58 -9.66
CA VAL A 30 -36.53 17.13 -10.55
C VAL A 30 -37.71 16.52 -9.76
N ARG A 31 -37.64 16.48 -8.42
CA ARG A 31 -38.64 15.90 -7.50
C ARG A 31 -38.77 14.36 -7.56
N GLU A 32 -37.76 13.68 -8.08
CA GLU A 32 -37.65 12.22 -8.10
C GLU A 32 -37.00 11.70 -6.81
N TYR A 33 -37.68 11.88 -5.68
CA TYR A 33 -37.13 11.59 -4.35
C TYR A 33 -36.86 10.09 -4.11
N ARG A 34 -37.65 9.21 -4.74
CA ARG A 34 -37.52 7.76 -4.58
C ARG A 34 -36.18 7.27 -5.14
N ASP A 35 -35.85 7.70 -6.35
CA ASP A 35 -34.63 7.30 -7.03
C ASP A 35 -33.40 7.93 -6.37
N ALA A 36 -33.48 9.22 -5.99
CA ALA A 36 -32.43 9.91 -5.26
C ALA A 36 -32.08 9.21 -3.94
N TRP A 37 -33.10 8.80 -3.17
CA TRP A 37 -32.93 8.05 -1.95
C TRP A 37 -32.27 6.69 -2.21
N PHE A 38 -32.78 5.94 -3.19
CA PHE A 38 -32.29 4.61 -3.52
C PHE A 38 -30.79 4.62 -3.87
N ILE A 39 -30.36 5.49 -4.79
CA ILE A 39 -28.95 5.54 -5.21
C ILE A 39 -28.03 6.02 -4.07
N SER A 40 -28.51 6.93 -3.22
CA SER A 40 -27.76 7.46 -2.08
C SER A 40 -27.50 6.37 -1.03
N VAL A 41 -28.51 5.55 -0.74
CA VAL A 41 -28.35 4.43 0.20
C VAL A 41 -27.39 3.39 -0.36
N VAL A 42 -27.54 3.01 -1.63
CA VAL A 42 -26.67 2.01 -2.27
C VAL A 42 -25.21 2.45 -2.24
N ILE A 43 -24.92 3.72 -2.58
CA ILE A 43 -23.53 4.20 -2.58
C ILE A 43 -22.94 4.26 -1.17
N VAL A 44 -23.72 4.69 -0.17
CA VAL A 44 -23.26 4.72 1.24
C VAL A 44 -22.94 3.31 1.73
N VAL A 45 -23.77 2.33 1.43
CA VAL A 45 -23.52 0.92 1.80
C VAL A 45 -22.26 0.41 1.11
N ASN A 46 -22.11 0.61 -0.20
CA ASN A 46 -20.93 0.17 -0.95
C ASN A 46 -19.63 0.84 -0.45
N SER A 47 -19.65 2.15 -0.21
CA SER A 47 -18.51 2.87 0.36
C SER A 47 -18.16 2.38 1.76
N THR A 48 -19.17 2.08 2.59
CA THR A 48 -18.95 1.54 3.94
C THR A 48 -18.28 0.16 3.88
N ILE A 49 -18.78 -0.72 3.02
CA ILE A 49 -18.19 -2.05 2.80
C ILE A 49 -16.74 -1.90 2.32
N GLY A 50 -16.49 -1.01 1.35
CA GLY A 50 -15.15 -0.73 0.83
C GLY A 50 -14.18 -0.24 1.91
N ILE A 51 -14.60 0.71 2.75
CA ILE A 51 -13.81 1.19 3.89
C ILE A 51 -13.49 0.04 4.85
N ILE A 52 -14.48 -0.78 5.21
CA ILE A 52 -14.25 -1.91 6.14
C ILE A 52 -13.25 -2.91 5.55
N GLN A 53 -13.36 -3.24 4.27
CA GLN A 53 -12.44 -4.16 3.58
C GLN A 53 -11.02 -3.61 3.58
N GLU A 54 -10.85 -2.33 3.26
CA GLU A 54 -9.55 -1.68 3.23
C GLU A 54 -8.91 -1.59 4.62
N LEU A 55 -9.70 -1.27 5.65
CA LEU A 55 -9.23 -1.25 7.03
C LEU A 55 -8.80 -2.63 7.52
N ARG A 56 -9.53 -3.70 7.16
CA ARG A 56 -9.15 -5.08 7.48
C ARG A 56 -7.83 -5.46 6.79
N ALA A 57 -7.71 -5.19 5.49
CA ALA A 57 -6.49 -5.47 4.74
C ALA A 57 -5.28 -4.77 5.35
N LYS A 58 -5.41 -3.47 5.68
CA LYS A 58 -4.31 -2.71 6.29
C LYS A 58 -3.93 -3.23 7.68
N ARG A 59 -4.89 -3.70 8.48
CA ARG A 59 -4.60 -4.30 9.79
C ARG A 59 -3.81 -5.59 9.66
N VAL A 60 -4.16 -6.45 8.70
CA VAL A 60 -3.44 -7.71 8.44
C VAL A 60 -2.01 -7.42 8.00
N LEU A 61 -1.81 -6.49 7.06
CA LEU A 61 -0.47 -6.10 6.60
C LEU A 61 0.39 -5.58 7.75
N ARG A 62 -0.16 -4.71 8.61
CA ARG A 62 0.57 -4.16 9.75
C ARG A 62 0.97 -5.22 10.78
N GLN A 63 0.17 -6.27 10.96
CA GLN A 63 0.53 -7.38 11.83
C GLN A 63 1.71 -8.18 11.26
N LEU A 64 1.73 -8.39 9.95
CA LEU A 64 2.87 -9.05 9.27
C LEU A 64 4.14 -8.23 9.41
N GLU A 65 4.08 -6.91 9.21
CA GLU A 65 5.23 -6.00 9.38
C GLU A 65 5.82 -6.06 10.79
N LEU A 66 4.97 -6.08 11.83
CA LEU A 66 5.44 -6.12 13.24
C LEU A 66 6.05 -7.47 13.64
N MET A 67 5.67 -8.57 12.98
CA MET A 67 6.20 -9.90 13.27
C MET A 67 7.56 -10.16 12.63
N SER A 68 7.93 -9.41 11.60
CA SER A 68 9.14 -9.61 10.80
C SER A 68 10.20 -8.52 11.00
N ALA A 69 10.00 -7.61 11.95
CA ALA A 69 10.96 -6.54 12.21
C ALA A 69 12.25 -7.11 12.85
N PRO A 70 13.42 -6.98 12.20
CA PRO A 70 14.67 -7.42 12.78
C PRO A 70 14.99 -6.62 14.04
N LYS A 71 15.48 -7.32 15.07
CA LYS A 71 15.90 -6.72 16.34
C LYS A 71 17.40 -6.53 16.36
N ALA A 72 17.85 -5.48 17.03
CA ALA A 72 19.26 -5.18 17.24
C ALA A 72 19.63 -5.41 18.71
N ARG A 73 20.88 -5.84 18.97
CA ARG A 73 21.39 -5.96 20.33
C ARG A 73 22.46 -4.90 20.54
N LEU A 74 22.13 -3.90 21.34
CA LEU A 74 23.02 -2.80 21.68
C LEU A 74 23.86 -3.12 22.90
N LEU A 75 25.10 -2.67 22.91
CA LEU A 75 25.91 -2.59 24.11
C LEU A 75 25.77 -1.18 24.70
N ARG A 76 25.05 -1.04 25.82
CA ARG A 76 24.90 0.23 26.53
C ARG A 76 25.27 0.04 28.00
N ASP A 77 26.20 0.86 28.49
CA ASP A 77 26.67 0.82 29.89
C ASP A 77 27.14 -0.59 30.34
N GLY A 78 27.77 -1.34 29.42
CA GLY A 78 28.26 -2.70 29.67
C GLY A 78 27.17 -3.79 29.70
N ASN A 79 25.90 -3.44 29.48
CA ASN A 79 24.79 -4.39 29.40
C ASN A 79 24.30 -4.53 27.96
N VAL A 80 23.90 -5.75 27.59
CA VAL A 80 23.29 -6.03 26.29
C VAL A 80 21.79 -5.76 26.37
N VAL A 81 21.29 -4.84 25.54
CA VAL A 81 19.87 -4.48 25.46
C VAL A 81 19.36 -4.77 24.05
N GLU A 82 18.28 -5.54 23.94
CA GLU A 82 17.61 -5.80 22.67
C GLU A 82 16.64 -4.65 22.35
N VAL A 83 16.84 -4.00 21.20
CA VAL A 83 16.03 -2.86 20.74
C VAL A 83 15.48 -3.11 19.35
N GLY A 84 14.38 -2.42 19.01
CA GLY A 84 13.89 -2.38 17.63
C GLY A 84 14.86 -1.65 16.71
N TYR A 85 14.81 -1.98 15.41
CA TYR A 85 15.63 -1.29 14.40
C TYR A 85 15.37 0.22 14.33
N ASP A 86 14.19 0.68 14.77
CA ASP A 86 13.76 2.07 14.80
C ASP A 86 14.39 2.88 15.95
N GLU A 87 14.94 2.21 16.95
CA GLU A 87 15.64 2.84 18.08
C GLU A 87 17.15 2.98 17.85
N LEU A 88 17.70 2.36 16.80
CA LEU A 88 19.11 2.43 16.43
C LEU A 88 19.54 3.84 15.99
N LYS A 89 20.76 4.22 16.38
CA LYS A 89 21.40 5.46 15.98
C LYS A 89 22.77 5.20 15.37
N ILE A 90 23.21 6.13 14.52
CA ILE A 90 24.59 6.12 14.01
C ILE A 90 25.54 6.32 15.19
N GLY A 91 26.58 5.48 15.24
CA GLY A 91 27.55 5.45 16.33
C GLY A 91 27.20 4.51 17.48
N ASP A 92 26.04 3.83 17.43
CA ASP A 92 25.73 2.78 18.38
C ASP A 92 26.62 1.54 18.14
N GLU A 93 27.04 0.88 19.22
CA GLU A 93 27.75 -0.41 19.17
C GLU A 93 26.74 -1.55 19.28
N ILE A 94 26.72 -2.40 18.25
CA ILE A 94 25.85 -3.58 18.16
C ILE A 94 26.65 -4.86 18.30
N LEU A 95 26.07 -5.82 19.03
CA LEU A 95 26.52 -7.20 19.10
C LEU A 95 25.81 -8.01 18.03
N ILE A 96 26.60 -8.78 17.30
CA ILE A 96 26.17 -9.59 16.15
C ILE A 96 26.48 -11.06 16.48
N GLN A 97 25.52 -11.96 16.26
CA GLN A 97 25.72 -13.41 16.40
C GLN A 97 25.08 -14.18 15.25
N ALA A 98 25.47 -15.44 15.09
CA ALA A 98 24.82 -16.38 14.18
C ALA A 98 23.28 -16.41 14.35
N GLY A 99 22.57 -16.26 13.24
CA GLY A 99 21.11 -16.20 13.18
C GLY A 99 20.53 -14.77 13.17
N ASP A 100 21.33 -13.75 13.47
CA ASP A 100 20.86 -12.37 13.40
C ASP A 100 20.77 -11.90 11.94
N GLU A 101 19.72 -11.13 11.64
CA GLU A 101 19.63 -10.31 10.44
C GLU A 101 20.07 -8.88 10.79
N LEU A 102 21.04 -8.36 10.04
CA LEU A 102 21.60 -7.05 10.34
C LEU A 102 20.63 -5.91 10.02
N PRO A 103 20.27 -5.06 11.00
CA PRO A 103 19.29 -3.99 10.82
C PRO A 103 19.88 -2.71 10.18
N ALA A 104 21.21 -2.60 10.11
CA ALA A 104 21.93 -1.39 9.72
C ALA A 104 23.28 -1.72 9.06
N ASP A 105 23.84 -0.75 8.30
CA ASP A 105 25.21 -0.86 7.80
C ASP A 105 26.16 -0.48 8.94
N ALA A 106 27.13 -1.34 9.23
CA ALA A 106 28.05 -1.16 10.35
C ALA A 106 29.49 -1.54 9.99
N LYS A 107 30.45 -1.01 10.75
CA LYS A 107 31.85 -1.36 10.63
C LYS A 107 32.23 -2.29 11.76
N VAL A 108 32.77 -3.46 11.43
CA VAL A 108 33.19 -4.47 12.41
C VAL A 108 34.33 -3.92 13.27
N ILE A 109 34.15 -3.96 14.59
CA ILE A 109 35.16 -3.64 15.59
C ILE A 109 35.92 -4.90 15.98
N GLU A 110 35.19 -6.00 16.20
CA GLU A 110 35.73 -7.29 16.61
C GLU A 110 34.99 -8.42 15.87
N SER A 111 35.74 -9.35 15.28
CA SER A 111 35.21 -10.53 14.59
C SER A 111 35.77 -11.82 15.19
N LYS A 112 34.89 -12.77 15.48
CA LYS A 112 35.22 -14.13 15.90
C LYS A 112 34.54 -15.13 14.97
N GLY A 113 35.20 -15.39 13.84
CA GLY A 113 34.70 -16.32 12.82
C GLY A 113 33.39 -15.84 12.19
N LEU A 114 33.23 -14.52 12.02
CA LEU A 114 32.01 -13.91 11.52
C LEU A 114 31.83 -14.19 10.03
N GLU A 115 30.81 -14.96 9.69
CA GLU A 115 30.42 -15.25 8.31
C GLU A 115 29.02 -14.70 8.04
N LEU A 116 28.87 -13.96 6.93
CA LEU A 116 27.58 -13.40 6.52
C LEU A 116 27.14 -13.90 5.15
N ASN A 117 25.83 -13.94 4.97
CA ASN A 117 25.16 -14.16 3.70
C ASN A 117 24.65 -12.83 3.15
N GLU A 118 25.27 -12.36 2.06
CA GLU A 118 24.89 -11.12 1.38
C GLU A 118 23.97 -11.36 0.15
N SER A 119 23.41 -12.57 -0.01
CA SER A 119 22.61 -12.95 -1.19
C SER A 119 21.41 -12.05 -1.47
N MET A 120 20.82 -11.45 -0.43
CA MET A 120 19.72 -10.49 -0.58
C MET A 120 20.13 -9.21 -1.33
N LEU A 121 21.42 -8.84 -1.27
CA LEU A 121 21.96 -7.63 -1.90
C LEU A 121 22.74 -7.93 -3.18
N THR A 122 23.53 -9.01 -3.18
CA THR A 122 24.45 -9.35 -4.27
C THR A 122 23.89 -10.41 -5.21
N GLY A 123 22.92 -11.22 -4.75
CA GLY A 123 22.43 -12.39 -5.47
C GLY A 123 23.35 -13.61 -5.36
N GLU A 124 24.47 -13.52 -4.65
CA GLU A 124 25.42 -14.61 -4.48
C GLU A 124 25.21 -15.30 -3.12
N SER A 125 24.97 -16.61 -3.14
CA SER A 125 24.71 -17.41 -1.92
C SER A 125 25.96 -17.83 -1.15
N ALA A 126 27.16 -17.46 -1.63
CA ALA A 126 28.40 -17.79 -0.95
C ALA A 126 28.52 -16.98 0.35
N SER A 127 28.96 -17.64 1.43
CA SER A 127 29.26 -16.94 2.67
C SER A 127 30.51 -16.07 2.49
N ILE A 128 30.48 -14.89 3.11
CA ILE A 128 31.60 -13.96 3.12
C ILE A 128 32.08 -13.83 4.57
N GLU A 129 33.32 -14.24 4.81
CA GLU A 129 34.00 -14.03 6.09
C GLU A 129 34.34 -12.53 6.26
N LYS A 130 34.06 -11.97 7.43
CA LYS A 130 34.38 -10.59 7.77
C LYS A 130 35.39 -10.54 8.90
N LYS A 131 36.33 -9.60 8.80
CA LYS A 131 37.38 -9.33 9.77
C LYS A 131 37.21 -7.96 10.41
N ASP A 132 38.00 -7.69 11.44
CA ASP A 132 38.05 -6.40 12.10
C ASP A 132 38.32 -5.29 11.07
N GLY A 133 37.49 -4.25 11.09
CA GLY A 133 37.54 -3.13 10.17
C GLY A 133 36.73 -3.29 8.89
N ASP A 134 36.21 -4.49 8.58
CA ASP A 134 35.34 -4.70 7.41
C ASP A 134 33.96 -4.08 7.63
N VAL A 135 33.25 -3.87 6.52
CA VAL A 135 31.88 -3.36 6.53
C VAL A 135 30.90 -4.52 6.41
N VAL A 136 29.89 -4.49 7.27
CA VAL A 136 28.70 -5.35 7.20
C VAL A 136 27.50 -4.50 6.78
N LEU A 137 26.59 -5.12 6.03
CA LEU A 137 25.49 -4.42 5.37
C LEU A 137 24.14 -4.80 6.00
N ALA A 138 23.20 -3.86 6.00
CA ALA A 138 21.82 -4.11 6.39
C ALA A 138 21.16 -5.17 5.47
N ALA A 139 20.20 -5.93 5.99
CA ALA A 139 19.51 -7.02 5.30
C ALA A 139 20.42 -8.20 4.89
N THR A 140 21.56 -8.36 5.58
CA THR A 140 22.42 -9.55 5.48
C THR A 140 22.24 -10.40 6.73
N THR A 141 22.38 -11.72 6.58
CA THR A 141 22.18 -12.67 7.69
C THR A 141 23.50 -13.24 8.14
N VAL A 142 23.72 -13.30 9.45
CA VAL A 142 24.93 -13.87 10.04
C VAL A 142 24.76 -15.38 10.09
N LEU A 143 25.61 -16.11 9.37
CA LEU A 143 25.55 -17.56 9.28
C LEU A 143 26.29 -18.24 10.44
N ALA A 144 27.43 -17.69 10.83
CA ALA A 144 28.30 -18.24 11.85
C ALA A 144 29.10 -17.14 12.55
N GLY A 145 29.59 -17.47 13.76
CA GLY A 145 30.44 -16.59 14.55
C GLY A 145 29.69 -15.54 15.36
N GLU A 146 30.48 -14.68 15.98
CA GLU A 146 30.03 -13.52 16.76
C GLU A 146 30.96 -12.33 16.51
N GLY A 147 30.47 -11.13 16.75
CA GLY A 147 31.27 -9.93 16.60
C GLY A 147 30.60 -8.69 17.18
N MET A 148 31.36 -7.61 17.23
CA MET A 148 30.89 -6.29 17.62
C MET A 148 31.09 -5.34 16.44
N ALA A 149 30.11 -4.49 16.15
CA ALA A 149 30.20 -3.52 15.07
C ALA A 149 29.64 -2.16 15.46
N LEU A 150 30.22 -1.11 14.89
CA LEU A 150 29.79 0.27 15.04
C LEU A 150 28.84 0.64 13.90
N VAL A 151 27.62 1.07 14.23
CA VAL A 151 26.62 1.48 13.24
C VAL A 151 27.08 2.72 12.48
N THR A 152 27.14 2.61 11.15
CA THR A 152 27.60 3.68 10.25
C THR A 152 26.47 4.34 9.46
N ALA A 153 25.41 3.58 9.12
CA ALA A 153 24.23 4.12 8.44
C ALA A 153 22.98 3.32 8.84
N ILE A 154 21.83 4.00 8.87
CA ILE A 154 20.53 3.43 9.26
C ILE A 154 19.44 3.80 8.25
N GLY A 155 18.41 2.97 8.16
CA GLY A 155 17.24 3.22 7.32
C GLY A 155 17.60 3.46 5.85
N ASP A 156 17.10 4.55 5.30
CA ASP A 156 17.24 4.91 3.88
C ASP A 156 18.70 5.18 3.45
N ASP A 157 19.60 5.51 4.39
CA ASP A 157 21.01 5.79 4.11
C ASP A 157 21.88 4.52 4.01
N THR A 158 21.33 3.35 4.36
CA THR A 158 22.01 2.06 4.18
C THR A 158 22.07 1.67 2.70
N LYS A 159 22.95 0.74 2.32
CA LYS A 159 22.98 0.16 0.97
C LYS A 159 21.63 -0.48 0.61
N ALA A 160 21.05 -1.25 1.53
CA ALA A 160 19.72 -1.83 1.36
C ALA A 160 18.64 -0.75 1.21
N GLY A 161 18.72 0.32 2.00
CA GLY A 161 17.83 1.48 1.94
C GLY A 161 17.90 2.21 0.59
N ALA A 162 19.10 2.43 0.08
CA ALA A 162 19.32 3.03 -1.24
C ALA A 162 18.71 2.19 -2.37
N ILE A 163 18.87 0.86 -2.32
CA ILE A 163 18.21 -0.06 -3.26
C ILE A 163 16.69 0.05 -3.15
N SER A 164 16.16 0.05 -1.92
CA SER A 164 14.72 0.21 -1.65
C SER A 164 14.17 1.53 -2.21
N GLN A 165 14.91 2.64 -2.09
CA GLN A 165 14.51 3.92 -2.68
C GLN A 165 14.46 3.89 -4.21
N VAL A 166 15.41 3.23 -4.86
CA VAL A 166 15.40 3.05 -6.32
C VAL A 166 14.18 2.23 -6.73
N LEU A 167 13.86 1.15 -6.01
CA LEU A 167 12.70 0.32 -6.26
C LEU A 167 11.37 1.07 -6.04
N LYS A 168 11.28 1.93 -5.02
CA LYS A 168 10.08 2.77 -4.79
C LYS A 168 9.79 3.74 -5.94
N ARG A 169 10.80 4.13 -6.72
CA ARG A 169 10.63 4.99 -7.91
C ARG A 169 10.16 4.22 -9.14
N TYR A 170 10.27 2.90 -9.14
CA TYR A 170 9.75 2.05 -10.20
C TYR A 170 8.22 2.12 -10.19
N LYS A 171 7.64 2.66 -11.26
CA LYS A 171 6.21 2.61 -11.49
C LYS A 171 5.91 1.35 -12.30
N PRO A 172 5.25 0.33 -11.72
CA PRO A 172 4.88 -0.86 -12.47
C PRO A 172 3.94 -0.48 -13.62
N GLU A 173 4.16 -1.09 -14.78
CA GLU A 173 3.23 -0.98 -15.89
C GLU A 173 1.91 -1.71 -15.59
N LEU A 174 0.84 -1.27 -16.24
CA LEU A 174 -0.47 -1.91 -16.09
C LEU A 174 -0.40 -3.36 -16.57
N THR A 175 -0.97 -4.27 -15.80
CA THR A 175 -0.99 -5.68 -16.19
C THR A 175 -1.91 -5.90 -17.40
N PRO A 176 -1.69 -6.97 -18.19
CA PRO A 176 -2.58 -7.29 -19.33
C PRO A 176 -4.05 -7.40 -18.92
N LEU A 177 -4.32 -7.93 -17.73
CA LEU A 177 -5.67 -8.00 -17.16
C LEU A 177 -6.23 -6.61 -16.83
N GLN A 178 -5.44 -5.73 -16.22
CA GLN A 178 -5.86 -4.36 -15.94
C GLN A 178 -6.16 -3.58 -17.23
N LEU A 179 -5.35 -3.74 -18.28
CA LEU A 179 -5.61 -3.14 -19.59
C LEU A 179 -6.92 -3.65 -20.20
N ALA A 180 -7.21 -4.95 -20.09
CA ALA A 180 -8.46 -5.53 -20.54
C ALA A 180 -9.67 -4.97 -19.77
N ILE A 181 -9.57 -4.84 -18.44
CA ILE A 181 -10.58 -4.21 -17.60
C ILE A 181 -10.81 -2.75 -18.01
N TRP A 182 -9.76 -1.97 -18.20
CA TRP A 182 -9.87 -0.59 -18.67
C TRP A 182 -10.56 -0.50 -20.03
N ARG A 183 -10.22 -1.39 -20.97
CA ARG A 183 -10.88 -1.45 -22.27
C ARG A 183 -12.37 -1.74 -22.15
N ALA A 184 -12.76 -2.67 -21.27
CA ALA A 184 -14.16 -2.98 -20.99
C ALA A 184 -14.87 -1.78 -20.35
N ILE A 185 -14.25 -1.13 -19.35
CA ILE A 185 -14.79 0.08 -18.71
C ILE A 185 -15.02 1.18 -19.75
N TYR A 186 -14.05 1.46 -20.62
CA TYR A 186 -14.21 2.46 -21.67
C TYR A 186 -15.33 2.10 -22.63
N PHE A 187 -15.37 0.85 -23.12
CA PHE A 187 -16.42 0.39 -24.02
C PHE A 187 -17.83 0.56 -23.41
N LEU A 188 -18.01 0.11 -22.17
CA LEU A 188 -19.28 0.23 -21.44
C LEU A 188 -19.64 1.69 -21.16
N THR A 189 -18.68 2.51 -20.77
CA THR A 189 -18.91 3.93 -20.45
C THR A 189 -19.30 4.73 -21.69
N TYR A 190 -18.55 4.61 -22.79
CA TYR A 190 -18.90 5.28 -24.04
C TYR A 190 -20.21 4.75 -24.62
N GLY A 191 -20.46 3.44 -24.53
CA GLY A 191 -21.73 2.84 -24.91
C GLY A 191 -22.91 3.41 -24.13
N ALA A 192 -22.78 3.53 -22.80
CA ALA A 192 -23.80 4.12 -21.94
C ALA A 192 -24.06 5.60 -22.25
N ILE A 193 -23.02 6.39 -22.52
CA ILE A 193 -23.14 7.80 -22.91
C ILE A 193 -23.87 7.94 -24.26
N VAL A 194 -23.47 7.17 -25.28
CA VAL A 194 -24.11 7.19 -26.60
C VAL A 194 -25.57 6.79 -26.50
N LEU A 195 -25.88 5.71 -25.77
CA LEU A 195 -27.26 5.27 -25.58
C LEU A 195 -28.10 6.31 -24.83
N SER A 196 -27.54 6.92 -23.78
CA SER A 196 -28.22 7.98 -23.02
C SER A 196 -28.52 9.20 -23.89
N LEU A 197 -27.58 9.61 -24.75
CA LEU A 197 -27.78 10.71 -25.71
C LEU A 197 -28.84 10.36 -26.76
N LEU A 198 -28.81 9.15 -27.31
CA LEU A 198 -29.81 8.69 -28.28
C LEU A 198 -31.22 8.69 -27.67
N ILE A 199 -31.37 8.17 -26.44
CA ILE A 199 -32.64 8.20 -25.71
C ILE A 199 -33.09 9.65 -25.51
N ALA A 200 -32.20 10.53 -25.04
CA ALA A 200 -32.54 11.95 -24.83
C ALA A 200 -33.00 12.65 -26.12
N ILE A 201 -32.34 12.38 -27.25
CA ILE A 201 -32.71 12.91 -28.56
C ILE A 201 -34.09 12.39 -28.99
N VAL A 202 -34.32 11.08 -28.91
CA VAL A 202 -35.61 10.47 -29.27
C VAL A 202 -36.74 11.05 -28.39
N TYR A 203 -36.50 11.20 -27.09
CA TYR A 203 -37.47 11.82 -26.18
C TYR A 203 -37.75 13.28 -26.53
N TYR A 204 -36.72 14.06 -26.87
CA TYR A 204 -36.88 15.46 -27.27
C TYR A 204 -37.76 15.59 -28.53
N PHE A 205 -37.59 14.69 -29.51
CA PHE A 205 -38.38 14.71 -30.74
C PHE A 205 -39.77 14.06 -30.61
N SER A 206 -39.96 13.11 -29.68
CA SER A 206 -41.25 12.39 -29.54
C SER A 206 -42.34 13.24 -28.88
N GLY A 207 -42.00 14.32 -28.16
CA GLY A 207 -43.00 15.24 -27.58
C GLY A 207 -43.94 14.63 -26.53
N ASP A 208 -43.74 13.37 -26.14
CA ASP A 208 -44.64 12.62 -25.27
C ASP A 208 -44.34 12.82 -23.77
N ASN A 209 -45.41 12.92 -22.98
CA ASN A 209 -45.35 13.05 -21.53
C ASN A 209 -44.86 11.74 -20.89
N VAL A 210 -43.74 11.84 -20.15
CA VAL A 210 -43.06 10.78 -19.37
C VAL A 210 -44.02 9.89 -18.57
N VAL A 211 -45.12 10.46 -18.08
CA VAL A 211 -46.13 9.76 -17.26
C VAL A 211 -46.92 8.70 -18.04
N VAL A 212 -47.14 8.86 -19.35
CA VAL A 212 -47.98 7.95 -20.15
C VAL A 212 -47.22 6.65 -20.49
N ILE A 213 -45.94 6.74 -20.80
CA ILE A 213 -45.10 5.58 -21.13
C ILE A 213 -44.76 4.78 -19.86
N LEU A 214 -44.42 5.46 -18.76
CA LEU A 214 -44.18 4.80 -17.46
C LEU A 214 -45.44 4.09 -16.95
N LYS A 215 -46.62 4.72 -17.05
CA LYS A 215 -47.90 4.06 -16.71
C LYS A 215 -48.15 2.81 -17.54
N THR A 216 -47.86 2.83 -18.84
CA THR A 216 -48.09 1.68 -19.73
C THR A 216 -47.19 0.49 -19.38
N ILE A 217 -45.96 0.74 -18.90
CA ILE A 217 -45.02 -0.32 -18.50
C ILE A 217 -45.30 -0.84 -17.08
N THR A 218 -45.82 0.00 -16.16
CA THR A 218 -46.17 -0.44 -14.79
C THR A 218 -47.60 -0.99 -14.66
N SER A 219 -48.48 -0.77 -15.63
CA SER A 219 -49.85 -1.30 -15.64
C SER A 219 -50.03 -2.58 -16.47
N ALA A 220 -48.94 -3.22 -16.90
CA ALA A 220 -48.91 -4.53 -17.55
C ALA A 220 -48.20 -5.54 -16.63
#